data_AF-A0A182GYQ9-F1
#
_entry.id   AF-A0A182GYQ9-F1
#
_cell.length_a   1.000
_cell.length_b   1.000
_cell.length_c   1.000
_cell.angle_alpha   90.00
_cell.angle_beta   90.00
_cell.angle_gamma   90.00
#
_symmetry.space_group_name_H-M   'P 1'
#
loop_
_entity.id
_entity.type
_entity.pdbx_description
1 polymer ?
#
loop_
_entity_poly.entity_id
_entity_poly.type
_entity_poly.pdbx_seq_one_letter_code
_entity_poly.pdbx_strand_id
1 'polypeptide(L)'
;MTSKINQKSNLKSFILIKAHLYIFFFSAVSCLFSCLRLKQSYRTEDHHDLLRPLYEIVLSSAKNAYIKADKPCSIIAKVAADFTLFSTGQPFADHFYEMVSNFADNRSAHPGMRLKYVTLIVTSERASEIEQKFIIKYWLKLAFQNTAEEMREFSQLVLQMTEFRALCEIPSHDLIEEGEEPLRLFFKFVGKKYRELEGNSSMQYDMQKKIHSLFKDFDRWFLKTNASLLNKILSILALALKECAPLIYIRSNGTCLYHLAFTQYFLPMSVLTNRGVPNELVLAMRNMWYRIMDAIGRMRYDYDNVIGDHVTNMMVKWAPHFDKFKDKKDIAKPYTLLISSLNGPFVEFAFKRYLFSYVELQKDAPKTDAEIGLRLLLYVLESLQAIEDNGKIALFIRLAGSTIMTHASFCADAYPSKLVAISITFSLLDYAKGRSNQVKDELQNSLGLYIRRHLPSDTSHFYRFIAKLADRNPVFMKPAVTKIRAEIWDTECLKDDDDCKNIRRQVYQLDGAVEAIFKRHQV
;
A
#
# COMPACT_ATOMS: atom_id res chain seq x y z
N MET A 1 -45.01 3.72 -28.99
CA MET A 1 -44.32 3.55 -27.69
C MET A 1 -44.80 2.33 -26.88
N THR A 2 -45.93 1.70 -27.23
CA THR A 2 -46.53 0.55 -26.54
C THR A 2 -45.93 -0.83 -26.89
N SER A 3 -45.23 -1.00 -28.03
CA SER A 3 -44.62 -2.30 -28.38
C SER A 3 -43.29 -2.60 -27.66
N LYS A 4 -42.53 -1.57 -27.24
CA LYS A 4 -41.28 -1.74 -26.48
C LYS A 4 -41.49 -2.17 -25.02
N ILE A 5 -42.69 -1.95 -24.46
CA ILE A 5 -43.03 -2.30 -23.08
C ILE A 5 -43.44 -3.78 -22.98
N ASN A 6 -44.23 -4.30 -23.95
CA ASN A 6 -44.58 -5.72 -24.01
C ASN A 6 -43.40 -6.65 -24.34
N GLN A 7 -42.42 -6.20 -25.14
CA GLN A 7 -41.19 -6.98 -25.37
C GLN A 7 -40.33 -7.11 -24.11
N LYS A 8 -40.22 -6.07 -23.27
CA LYS A 8 -39.46 -6.14 -22.00
C LYS A 8 -40.16 -6.98 -20.94
N SER A 9 -41.50 -7.00 -20.92
CA SER A 9 -42.29 -7.85 -20.01
C SER A 9 -42.16 -9.34 -20.39
N ASN A 10 -42.30 -9.67 -21.67
CA ASN A 10 -42.15 -11.05 -22.18
C ASN A 10 -40.72 -11.59 -22.03
N LEU A 11 -39.70 -10.74 -22.17
CA LEU A 11 -38.32 -11.15 -21.95
C LEU A 11 -38.05 -11.50 -20.47
N LYS A 12 -38.62 -10.73 -19.53
CA LYS A 12 -38.48 -10.99 -18.09
C LYS A 12 -39.18 -12.28 -17.67
N SER A 13 -40.40 -12.55 -18.17
CA SER A 13 -41.12 -13.80 -17.88
C SER A 13 -40.43 -15.01 -18.52
N PHE A 14 -39.88 -14.89 -19.72
CA PHE A 14 -39.11 -15.98 -20.36
C PHE A 14 -37.80 -16.28 -19.62
N ILE A 15 -37.11 -15.26 -19.13
CA ILE A 15 -35.90 -15.40 -18.28
C ILE A 15 -36.27 -16.08 -16.95
N LEU A 16 -37.39 -15.71 -16.33
CA LEU A 16 -37.86 -16.33 -15.08
C LEU A 16 -38.21 -17.81 -15.26
N ILE A 17 -38.94 -18.16 -16.33
CA ILE A 17 -39.30 -19.56 -16.63
C ILE A 17 -38.05 -20.40 -16.87
N LYS A 18 -37.08 -19.87 -17.63
CA LYS A 18 -35.81 -20.54 -17.87
C LYS A 18 -35.03 -20.74 -16.56
N ALA A 19 -34.94 -19.73 -15.70
CA ALA A 19 -34.30 -19.84 -14.40
C ALA A 19 -34.96 -20.89 -13.49
N HIS A 20 -36.30 -20.94 -13.46
CA HIS A 20 -37.05 -21.95 -12.70
C HIS A 20 -36.84 -23.37 -13.25
N LEU A 21 -36.83 -23.55 -14.58
CA LEU A 21 -36.51 -24.85 -15.18
C LEU A 21 -35.09 -25.33 -14.84
N TYR A 22 -34.11 -24.41 -14.83
CA TYR A 22 -32.72 -24.74 -14.47
C TYR A 22 -32.60 -25.17 -13.01
N ILE A 23 -33.25 -24.46 -12.09
CA ILE A 23 -33.28 -24.83 -10.67
C ILE A 23 -33.95 -26.19 -10.49
N PHE A 24 -35.09 -26.43 -11.15
CA PHE A 24 -35.79 -27.70 -11.08
C PHE A 24 -34.93 -28.86 -11.60
N PHE A 25 -34.28 -28.68 -12.75
CA PHE A 25 -33.36 -29.67 -13.31
C PHE A 25 -32.22 -30.03 -12.35
N PHE A 26 -31.53 -29.03 -11.79
CA PHE A 26 -30.45 -29.29 -10.83
C PHE A 26 -30.95 -29.88 -9.50
N SER A 27 -32.17 -29.54 -9.07
CA SER A 27 -32.81 -30.19 -7.92
C SER A 27 -33.06 -31.68 -8.17
N ALA A 28 -33.53 -32.04 -9.36
CA ALA A 28 -33.72 -33.44 -9.74
C ALA A 28 -32.38 -34.20 -9.76
N VAL A 29 -31.34 -33.60 -10.35
CA VAL A 29 -29.98 -34.18 -10.38
C VAL A 29 -29.42 -34.37 -8.97
N SER A 30 -29.55 -33.38 -8.08
CA SER A 30 -29.09 -33.53 -6.69
C SER A 30 -29.91 -34.56 -5.91
N CYS A 31 -31.21 -34.70 -6.21
CA CYS A 31 -32.04 -35.76 -5.65
C CYS A 31 -31.53 -37.14 -6.08
N LEU A 32 -31.19 -37.33 -7.35
CA LEU A 32 -30.58 -38.58 -7.85
C LEU A 32 -29.29 -38.90 -7.08
N PHE A 33 -28.36 -37.95 -6.95
CA PHE A 33 -27.14 -38.15 -6.16
C PHE A 33 -27.43 -38.45 -4.69
N SER A 34 -28.44 -37.80 -4.10
CA SER A 34 -28.85 -38.08 -2.72
C SER A 34 -29.40 -39.51 -2.58
N CYS A 35 -30.20 -39.99 -3.54
CA CYS A 35 -30.68 -41.36 -3.59
C CYS A 35 -29.55 -42.37 -3.78
N LEU A 36 -28.55 -42.08 -4.62
CA LEU A 36 -27.36 -42.91 -4.77
C LEU A 36 -26.58 -43.01 -3.45
N ARG A 37 -26.37 -41.88 -2.77
CA ARG A 37 -25.66 -41.82 -1.49
C ARG A 37 -26.37 -42.63 -0.39
N LEU A 38 -27.70 -42.62 -0.37
CA LEU A 38 -28.49 -43.39 0.60
C LEU A 38 -28.38 -44.91 0.38
N LYS A 39 -28.16 -45.35 -0.86
CA LYS A 39 -28.06 -46.78 -1.18
C LYS A 39 -26.68 -47.33 -0.85
N GLN A 40 -25.60 -46.60 -1.13
CA GLN A 40 -24.23 -46.96 -0.76
C GLN A 40 -23.37 -45.69 -0.60
N SER A 41 -22.56 -45.61 0.45
CA SER A 41 -21.64 -44.49 0.67
C SER A 41 -20.49 -44.55 -0.34
N TYR A 42 -20.61 -43.81 -1.43
CA TYR A 42 -19.54 -43.44 -2.38
C TYR A 42 -18.70 -44.60 -2.98
N ARG A 43 -19.12 -45.86 -2.85
CA ARG A 43 -18.53 -47.00 -3.60
C ARG A 43 -19.12 -47.03 -5.00
N THR A 44 -18.26 -46.80 -5.97
CA THR A 44 -18.61 -46.19 -7.27
C THR A 44 -18.59 -47.17 -8.44
N GLU A 45 -18.07 -48.38 -8.24
CA GLU A 45 -17.88 -49.40 -9.28
C GLU A 45 -19.21 -49.99 -9.78
N ASP A 46 -20.26 -50.00 -8.94
CA ASP A 46 -21.56 -50.63 -9.24
C ASP A 46 -22.55 -49.71 -9.99
N HIS A 47 -22.18 -48.44 -10.26
CA HIS A 47 -23.09 -47.43 -10.83
C HIS A 47 -22.57 -46.74 -12.09
N HIS A 48 -21.57 -47.32 -12.76
CA HIS A 48 -21.00 -46.75 -13.99
C HIS A 48 -22.06 -46.41 -15.04
N ASP A 49 -23.04 -47.29 -15.25
CA ASP A 49 -24.08 -47.10 -16.28
C ASP A 49 -24.96 -45.88 -16.01
N LEU A 50 -25.19 -45.52 -14.74
CA LEU A 50 -26.02 -44.38 -14.37
C LEU A 50 -25.20 -43.10 -14.20
N LEU A 51 -23.96 -43.21 -13.73
CA LEU A 51 -23.07 -42.06 -13.56
C LEU A 51 -22.52 -41.58 -14.91
N ARG A 52 -22.20 -42.47 -15.85
CA ARG A 52 -21.61 -42.11 -17.13
C ARG A 52 -22.40 -41.04 -17.90
N PRO A 53 -23.72 -41.17 -18.12
CA PRO A 53 -24.51 -40.12 -18.77
C PRO A 53 -24.53 -38.80 -17.99
N LEU A 54 -24.49 -38.85 -16.65
CA LEU A 54 -24.44 -37.64 -15.83
C LEU A 54 -23.12 -36.88 -16.03
N TYR A 55 -21.99 -37.58 -16.09
CA TYR A 55 -20.70 -36.94 -16.34
C TYR A 55 -20.54 -36.47 -17.80
N GLU A 56 -20.97 -37.27 -18.77
CA GLU A 56 -20.82 -36.92 -20.19
C GLU A 56 -21.76 -35.78 -20.62
N ILE A 57 -22.99 -35.72 -20.08
CA ILE A 57 -24.02 -34.78 -20.53
C ILE A 57 -24.23 -33.64 -19.51
N VAL A 58 -24.43 -33.98 -18.24
CA VAL A 58 -24.93 -33.04 -17.22
C VAL A 58 -23.81 -32.20 -16.60
N LEU A 59 -22.62 -32.77 -16.39
CA LEU A 59 -21.49 -32.06 -15.78
C LEU A 59 -21.11 -30.79 -16.56
N SER A 60 -21.14 -30.82 -17.89
CA SER A 60 -20.85 -29.64 -18.72
C SER A 60 -21.84 -28.50 -18.46
N SER A 61 -23.12 -28.84 -18.28
CA SER A 61 -24.18 -27.90 -17.94
C SER A 61 -24.03 -27.37 -16.51
N ALA A 62 -23.64 -28.23 -15.57
CA ALA A 62 -23.34 -27.83 -14.19
C ALA A 62 -22.13 -26.87 -14.13
N LYS A 63 -21.03 -27.19 -14.82
CA LYS A 63 -19.84 -26.32 -14.94
C LYS A 63 -20.22 -24.95 -15.52
N ASN A 64 -21.02 -24.92 -16.58
CA ASN A 64 -21.50 -23.68 -17.19
C ASN A 64 -22.40 -22.86 -16.26
N ALA A 65 -23.35 -23.50 -15.58
CA ALA A 65 -24.26 -22.82 -14.65
C ALA A 65 -23.50 -22.28 -13.42
N TYR A 66 -22.51 -23.03 -12.94
CA TYR A 66 -21.64 -22.63 -11.82
C TYR A 66 -20.84 -21.36 -12.14
N ILE A 67 -20.30 -21.26 -13.35
CA ILE A 67 -19.54 -20.09 -13.81
C ILE A 67 -20.43 -18.88 -14.07
N LYS A 68 -21.60 -19.08 -14.70
CA LYS A 68 -22.50 -18.00 -15.14
C LYS A 68 -23.44 -17.48 -14.05
N ALA A 69 -23.44 -18.06 -12.86
CA ALA A 69 -24.32 -17.64 -11.79
C ALA A 69 -23.98 -16.22 -11.30
N ASP A 70 -24.90 -15.28 -11.50
CA ASP A 70 -24.75 -13.88 -11.01
C ASP A 70 -24.76 -13.78 -9.49
N LYS A 71 -25.37 -14.76 -8.80
CA LYS A 71 -25.48 -14.84 -7.35
C LYS A 71 -25.22 -16.26 -6.83
N PRO A 72 -24.79 -16.42 -5.57
CA PRO A 72 -24.61 -17.74 -4.95
C PRO A 72 -25.91 -18.57 -4.94
N CYS A 73 -25.92 -19.68 -5.65
CA CYS A 73 -27.02 -20.64 -5.74
C CYS A 73 -26.63 -21.98 -5.08
N SER A 74 -27.25 -22.31 -3.95
CA SER A 74 -26.90 -23.50 -3.17
C SER A 74 -27.08 -24.81 -3.95
N ILE A 75 -28.12 -24.92 -4.78
CA ILE A 75 -28.37 -26.17 -5.52
C ILE A 75 -27.32 -26.44 -6.58
N ILE A 76 -26.85 -25.40 -7.29
CA ILE A 76 -25.80 -25.55 -8.30
C ILE A 76 -24.47 -25.92 -7.63
N ALA A 77 -24.15 -25.29 -6.50
CA ALA A 77 -22.96 -25.62 -5.73
C ALA A 77 -23.02 -27.06 -5.20
N LYS A 78 -24.20 -27.51 -4.75
CA LYS A 78 -24.43 -28.88 -4.32
C LYS A 78 -24.26 -29.89 -5.44
N VAL A 79 -24.85 -29.66 -6.61
CA VAL A 79 -24.66 -30.53 -7.78
C VAL A 79 -23.18 -30.61 -8.17
N ALA A 80 -22.45 -29.49 -8.18
CA ALA A 80 -21.01 -29.50 -8.43
C ALA A 80 -20.26 -30.33 -7.37
N ALA A 81 -20.61 -30.19 -6.09
CA ALA A 81 -20.03 -30.99 -5.01
C ALA A 81 -20.35 -32.48 -5.17
N ASP A 82 -21.60 -32.83 -5.51
CA ASP A 82 -22.02 -34.21 -5.76
C ASP A 82 -21.20 -34.83 -6.89
N PHE A 83 -21.03 -34.13 -8.03
CA PHE A 83 -20.14 -34.58 -9.11
C PHE A 83 -18.69 -34.77 -8.67
N THR A 84 -18.16 -33.91 -7.79
CA THR A 84 -16.81 -34.11 -7.27
C THR A 84 -16.72 -35.32 -6.34
N LEU A 85 -17.67 -35.47 -5.40
CA LEU A 85 -17.64 -36.54 -4.41
C LEU A 85 -17.80 -37.94 -5.02
N PHE A 86 -18.54 -38.05 -6.13
CA PHE A 86 -18.74 -39.30 -6.87
C PHE A 86 -17.66 -39.57 -7.95
N SER A 87 -16.62 -38.74 -8.09
CA SER A 87 -15.67 -38.88 -9.21
C SER A 87 -14.61 -39.95 -9.01
N THR A 88 -14.38 -40.39 -7.77
CA THR A 88 -13.35 -41.40 -7.49
C THR A 88 -13.76 -42.77 -7.96
N GLY A 89 -12.81 -43.51 -8.54
CA GLY A 89 -13.06 -44.83 -9.09
C GLY A 89 -13.84 -44.82 -10.42
N GLN A 90 -14.17 -43.64 -10.96
CA GLN A 90 -14.86 -43.53 -12.25
C GLN A 90 -13.84 -43.41 -13.39
N PRO A 91 -13.83 -44.31 -14.39
CA PRO A 91 -12.86 -44.27 -15.49
C PRO A 91 -13.12 -43.13 -16.48
N PHE A 92 -14.29 -42.51 -16.43
CA PHE A 92 -14.73 -41.44 -17.33
C PHE A 92 -14.82 -40.06 -16.65
N ALA A 93 -14.43 -39.94 -15.38
CA ALA A 93 -14.43 -38.68 -14.64
C ALA A 93 -13.01 -38.21 -14.36
N ASP A 94 -12.82 -36.89 -14.27
CA ASP A 94 -11.57 -36.31 -13.79
C ASP A 94 -11.30 -36.79 -12.35
N HIS A 95 -10.02 -36.95 -12.00
CA HIS A 95 -9.63 -37.36 -10.65
C HIS A 95 -10.19 -36.40 -9.60
N PHE A 96 -10.49 -36.92 -8.40
CA PHE A 96 -11.10 -36.14 -7.30
C PHE A 96 -10.44 -34.79 -7.06
N TYR A 97 -9.11 -34.77 -6.97
CA TYR A 97 -8.33 -33.54 -6.80
C TYR A 97 -8.45 -32.55 -7.97
N GLU A 98 -8.51 -33.06 -9.19
CA GLU A 98 -8.71 -32.24 -10.38
C GLU A 98 -10.12 -31.64 -10.42
N MET A 99 -11.13 -32.41 -10.03
CA MET A 99 -12.50 -31.92 -9.85
C MET A 99 -12.60 -30.85 -8.75
N VAL A 100 -11.94 -31.06 -7.61
CA VAL A 100 -11.83 -30.05 -6.54
C VAL A 100 -11.25 -28.76 -7.10
N SER A 101 -10.11 -28.83 -7.79
CA SER A 101 -9.45 -27.69 -8.42
C SER A 101 -10.35 -26.99 -9.45
N ASN A 102 -10.99 -27.76 -10.34
CA ASN A 102 -11.83 -27.25 -11.43
C ASN A 102 -12.98 -26.34 -10.96
N PHE A 103 -13.55 -26.59 -9.78
CA PHE A 103 -14.64 -25.79 -9.21
C PHE A 103 -14.16 -24.79 -8.15
N ALA A 104 -13.22 -25.16 -7.28
CA ALA A 104 -12.74 -24.29 -6.21
C ALA A 104 -11.83 -23.16 -6.73
N ASP A 105 -10.99 -23.46 -7.72
CA ASP A 105 -10.09 -22.49 -8.35
C ASP A 105 -10.69 -21.77 -9.55
N ASN A 106 -11.96 -22.01 -9.88
CA ASN A 106 -12.63 -21.37 -11.01
C ASN A 106 -12.85 -19.86 -10.77
N ARG A 107 -11.88 -19.06 -11.19
CA ARG A 107 -11.86 -17.59 -10.95
C ARG A 107 -13.00 -16.84 -11.64
N SER A 108 -13.66 -17.46 -12.63
CA SER A 108 -14.82 -16.87 -13.31
C SER A 108 -16.12 -17.06 -12.52
N ALA A 109 -16.18 -18.05 -11.62
CA ALA A 109 -17.35 -18.27 -10.77
C ALA A 109 -17.43 -17.26 -9.62
N HIS A 110 -18.67 -16.89 -9.27
CA HIS A 110 -18.95 -15.98 -8.15
C HIS A 110 -18.27 -16.47 -6.85
N PRO A 111 -17.63 -15.60 -6.05
CA PRO A 111 -16.93 -16.00 -4.82
C PRO A 111 -17.79 -16.82 -3.85
N GLY A 112 -19.03 -16.40 -3.60
CA GLY A 112 -19.96 -17.16 -2.78
C GLY A 112 -20.41 -18.52 -3.34
N MET A 113 -20.32 -18.75 -4.68
CA MET A 113 -20.52 -20.09 -5.25
C MET A 113 -19.36 -21.02 -4.87
N ARG A 114 -18.14 -20.51 -5.02
CA ARG A 114 -16.90 -21.22 -4.64
C ARG A 114 -16.86 -21.53 -3.15
N LEU A 115 -17.26 -20.57 -2.32
CA LEU A 115 -17.37 -20.76 -0.89
C LEU A 115 -18.33 -21.90 -0.53
N LYS A 116 -19.57 -21.86 -1.04
CA LYS A 116 -20.56 -22.93 -0.80
C LYS A 116 -20.05 -24.30 -1.25
N TYR A 117 -19.46 -24.37 -2.44
CA TYR A 117 -18.88 -25.60 -2.97
C TYR A 117 -17.78 -26.17 -2.07
N VAL A 118 -16.79 -25.35 -1.70
CA VAL A 118 -15.68 -25.79 -0.85
C VAL A 118 -16.18 -26.21 0.53
N THR A 119 -17.11 -25.47 1.13
CA THR A 119 -17.73 -25.86 2.41
C THR A 119 -18.37 -27.24 2.32
N LEU A 120 -19.16 -27.52 1.28
CA LEU A 120 -19.78 -28.83 1.09
C LEU A 120 -18.75 -29.97 0.97
N ILE A 121 -17.68 -29.75 0.21
CA ILE A 121 -16.59 -30.74 0.07
C ILE A 121 -15.90 -30.98 1.42
N VAL A 122 -15.60 -29.93 2.19
CA VAL A 122 -14.89 -30.02 3.47
C VAL A 122 -15.76 -30.60 4.59
N THR A 123 -17.09 -30.48 4.50
CA THR A 123 -18.03 -31.15 5.42
C THR A 123 -18.35 -32.60 5.03
N SER A 124 -17.86 -33.07 3.88
CA SER A 124 -18.16 -34.41 3.40
C SER A 124 -17.33 -35.49 4.10
N GLU A 125 -17.77 -36.74 3.97
CA GLU A 125 -17.03 -37.92 4.45
C GLU A 125 -15.64 -38.07 3.80
N ARG A 126 -15.41 -37.41 2.66
CA ARG A 126 -14.17 -37.49 1.88
C ARG A 126 -13.24 -36.31 2.14
N ALA A 127 -13.54 -35.45 3.12
CA ALA A 127 -12.71 -34.30 3.46
C ALA A 127 -11.29 -34.69 3.89
N SER A 128 -11.13 -35.89 4.50
CA SER A 128 -9.83 -36.45 4.89
C SER A 128 -8.91 -36.76 3.69
N GLU A 129 -9.47 -36.88 2.49
CA GLU A 129 -8.69 -37.10 1.28
C GLU A 129 -8.05 -35.82 0.75
N ILE A 130 -8.38 -34.64 1.30
CA ILE A 130 -7.82 -33.34 0.90
C ILE A 130 -6.84 -32.87 1.98
N GLU A 131 -5.62 -32.51 1.59
CA GLU A 131 -4.67 -31.94 2.56
C GLU A 131 -5.22 -30.64 3.19
N GLN A 132 -5.14 -30.51 4.51
CA GLN A 132 -5.65 -29.34 5.25
C GLN A 132 -5.05 -28.03 4.71
N LYS A 133 -3.78 -28.04 4.33
CA LYS A 133 -3.08 -26.94 3.67
C LYS A 133 -3.83 -26.37 2.46
N PHE A 134 -4.39 -27.22 1.60
CA PHE A 134 -5.18 -26.76 0.46
C PHE A 134 -6.46 -26.07 0.92
N ILE A 135 -7.12 -26.63 1.94
CA ILE A 135 -8.35 -26.05 2.51
C ILE A 135 -8.07 -24.68 3.14
N ILE A 136 -6.98 -24.56 3.91
CA ILE A 136 -6.53 -23.30 4.51
C ILE A 136 -6.20 -22.28 3.42
N LYS A 137 -5.54 -22.69 2.32
CA LYS A 137 -5.27 -21.80 1.18
C LYS A 137 -6.56 -21.26 0.55
N TYR A 138 -7.58 -22.12 0.36
CA TYR A 138 -8.89 -21.68 -0.14
C TYR A 138 -9.59 -20.75 0.83
N TRP A 139 -9.51 -21.02 2.13
CA TRP A 139 -10.05 -20.14 3.16
C TRP A 139 -9.43 -18.75 3.09
N LEU A 140 -8.11 -18.65 3.01
CA LEU A 140 -7.42 -17.37 2.83
C LEU A 140 -7.87 -16.65 1.55
N LYS A 141 -7.89 -17.35 0.42
CA LYS A 141 -8.28 -16.80 -0.88
C LYS A 141 -9.72 -16.29 -0.89
N LEU A 142 -10.65 -17.05 -0.31
CA LEU A 142 -12.07 -16.70 -0.25
C LEU A 142 -12.36 -15.62 0.79
N ALA A 143 -11.58 -15.54 1.87
CA ALA A 143 -11.71 -14.47 2.85
C ALA A 143 -11.42 -13.09 2.25
N PHE A 144 -10.57 -12.98 1.22
CA PHE A 144 -10.41 -11.72 0.48
C PHE A 144 -11.66 -11.31 -0.31
N GLN A 145 -12.49 -12.26 -0.71
CA GLN A 145 -13.57 -12.04 -1.68
C GLN A 145 -14.97 -12.08 -1.06
N ASN A 146 -15.11 -12.53 0.18
CA ASN A 146 -16.37 -12.66 0.91
C ASN A 146 -16.30 -11.87 2.22
N THR A 147 -17.48 -11.63 2.81
CA THR A 147 -17.63 -10.99 4.12
C THR A 147 -17.33 -11.95 5.27
N ALA A 148 -17.11 -11.43 6.48
CA ALA A 148 -16.91 -12.26 7.67
C ALA A 148 -18.14 -13.15 7.94
N GLU A 149 -19.34 -12.60 7.75
CA GLU A 149 -20.61 -13.31 7.91
C GLU A 149 -20.73 -14.52 6.96
N GLU A 150 -20.47 -14.32 5.67
CA GLU A 150 -20.50 -15.40 4.68
C GLU A 150 -19.44 -16.48 4.98
N MET A 151 -18.27 -16.08 5.48
CA MET A 151 -17.16 -16.98 5.80
C MET A 151 -17.36 -17.75 7.11
N ARG A 152 -18.39 -17.46 7.93
CA ARG A 152 -18.54 -17.98 9.31
C ARG A 152 -18.46 -19.51 9.37
N GLU A 153 -19.31 -20.20 8.61
CA GLU A 153 -19.39 -21.67 8.60
C GLU A 153 -18.05 -22.29 8.15
N PHE A 154 -17.48 -21.80 7.06
CA PHE A 154 -16.21 -22.34 6.56
C PHE A 154 -15.06 -22.07 7.54
N SER A 155 -15.07 -20.93 8.21
CA SER A 155 -14.05 -20.58 9.18
C SER A 155 -14.10 -21.48 10.42
N GLN A 156 -15.28 -21.86 10.89
CA GLN A 156 -15.43 -22.81 12.00
C GLN A 156 -14.74 -24.15 11.71
N LEU A 157 -14.87 -24.65 10.47
CA LEU A 157 -14.20 -25.89 10.04
C LEU A 157 -12.68 -25.72 10.03
N VAL A 158 -12.18 -24.60 9.51
CA VAL A 158 -10.75 -24.31 9.42
C VAL A 158 -10.10 -24.13 10.79
N LEU A 159 -10.80 -23.51 11.75
CA LEU A 159 -10.30 -23.34 13.13
C LEU A 159 -10.09 -24.68 13.87
N GLN A 160 -10.74 -25.76 13.43
CA GLN A 160 -10.58 -27.09 14.02
C GLN A 160 -9.39 -27.85 13.45
N MET A 161 -8.83 -27.40 12.32
CA MET A 161 -7.73 -28.08 11.64
C MET A 161 -6.42 -27.98 12.42
N THR A 162 -5.75 -29.12 12.57
CA THR A 162 -4.47 -29.22 13.27
C THR A 162 -3.38 -28.39 12.60
N GLU A 163 -3.34 -28.36 11.26
CA GLU A 163 -2.39 -27.53 10.51
C GLU A 163 -2.66 -26.02 10.70
N PHE A 164 -3.92 -25.61 10.82
CA PHE A 164 -4.26 -24.22 11.08
C PHE A 164 -3.87 -23.80 12.50
N ARG A 165 -4.19 -24.63 13.50
CA ARG A 165 -3.80 -24.42 14.89
C ARG A 165 -2.28 -24.38 15.07
N ALA A 166 -1.54 -25.14 14.26
CA ALA A 166 -0.09 -25.07 14.23
C ALA A 166 0.43 -23.68 13.80
N LEU A 167 -0.33 -22.91 13.01
CA LEU A 167 0.02 -21.56 12.57
C LEU A 167 -0.47 -20.45 13.50
N CYS A 168 -1.67 -20.60 14.07
CA CYS A 168 -2.25 -19.61 14.97
C CYS A 168 -3.43 -20.19 15.75
N GLU A 169 -3.69 -19.62 16.93
CA GLU A 169 -4.88 -19.92 17.73
C GLU A 169 -5.74 -18.66 17.80
N ILE A 170 -6.82 -18.64 17.01
CA ILE A 170 -7.78 -17.54 16.99
C ILE A 170 -8.92 -17.90 17.95
N PRO A 171 -9.24 -17.05 18.93
CA PRO A 171 -10.40 -17.24 19.79
C PRO A 171 -11.68 -17.34 18.96
N SER A 172 -12.50 -18.36 19.23
CA SER A 172 -13.73 -18.61 18.48
C SER A 172 -14.73 -17.46 18.60
N HIS A 173 -14.77 -16.79 19.75
CA HIS A 173 -15.61 -15.62 20.03
C HIS A 173 -15.36 -14.47 19.03
N ASP A 174 -14.10 -14.09 18.81
CA ASP A 174 -13.73 -12.96 17.92
C ASP A 174 -14.23 -13.18 16.48
N LEU A 175 -14.16 -14.41 15.98
CA LEU A 175 -14.52 -14.73 14.59
C LEU A 175 -16.01 -15.02 14.41
N ILE A 176 -16.64 -15.68 15.40
CA ILE A 176 -18.00 -16.20 15.26
C ILE A 176 -19.03 -15.23 15.82
N GLU A 177 -18.76 -14.64 16.99
CA GLU A 177 -19.70 -13.81 17.75
C GLU A 177 -19.54 -12.33 17.40
N GLU A 178 -18.31 -11.80 17.44
CA GLU A 178 -18.03 -10.40 17.10
C GLU A 178 -18.02 -10.14 15.59
N GLY A 179 -17.86 -11.20 14.79
CA GLY A 179 -17.82 -11.11 13.33
C GLY A 179 -16.63 -10.32 12.80
N GLU A 180 -15.48 -10.37 13.49
CA GLU A 180 -14.26 -9.72 13.04
C GLU A 180 -13.78 -10.27 11.68
N GLU A 181 -13.02 -9.46 10.96
CA GLU A 181 -12.52 -9.82 9.63
C GLU A 181 -11.51 -11.00 9.72
N PRO A 182 -11.74 -12.12 9.00
CA PRO A 182 -10.96 -13.34 9.18
C PRO A 182 -9.45 -13.20 8.89
N LEU A 183 -9.07 -12.45 7.84
CA LEU A 183 -7.68 -12.24 7.47
C LEU A 183 -6.97 -11.33 8.47
N ARG A 184 -7.69 -10.37 9.05
CA ARG A 184 -7.18 -9.52 10.12
C ARG A 184 -6.79 -10.34 11.33
N LEU A 185 -7.68 -11.23 11.78
CA LEU A 185 -7.41 -12.15 12.88
C LEU A 185 -6.26 -13.09 12.53
N PHE A 186 -6.27 -13.68 11.33
CA PHE A 186 -5.20 -14.57 10.87
C PHE A 186 -3.82 -13.92 10.99
N PHE A 187 -3.59 -12.76 10.37
CA PHE A 187 -2.27 -12.11 10.43
C PHE A 187 -1.91 -11.66 11.86
N LYS A 188 -2.87 -11.16 12.64
CA LYS A 188 -2.64 -10.79 14.04
C LYS A 188 -2.13 -11.98 14.88
N PHE A 189 -2.82 -13.12 14.81
CA PHE A 189 -2.48 -14.28 15.63
C PHE A 189 -1.29 -15.09 15.09
N VAL A 190 -1.10 -15.15 13.77
CA VAL A 190 0.13 -15.69 13.16
C VAL A 190 1.35 -14.85 13.58
N GLY A 191 1.25 -13.53 13.51
CA GLY A 191 2.31 -12.62 13.95
C GLY A 191 2.61 -12.77 15.45
N LYS A 192 1.57 -12.90 16.28
CA LYS A 192 1.71 -13.17 17.72
C LYS A 192 2.46 -14.48 17.98
N LYS A 193 2.00 -15.60 17.40
CA LYS A 193 2.63 -16.91 17.58
C LYS A 193 4.09 -16.93 17.12
N TYR A 194 4.42 -16.26 16.03
CA TYR A 194 5.80 -16.17 15.57
C TYR A 194 6.74 -15.44 16.55
N ARG A 195 6.24 -14.38 17.19
CA ARG A 195 6.99 -13.65 18.23
C ARG A 195 7.15 -14.50 19.49
N GLU A 196 6.17 -15.32 19.85
CA GLU A 196 6.27 -16.28 20.96
C GLU A 196 7.33 -17.38 20.70
N LEU A 197 7.67 -17.62 19.43
CA LEU A 197 8.74 -18.54 19.01
C LEU A 197 10.13 -17.86 18.97
N GLU A 198 10.27 -16.61 19.38
CA GLU A 198 11.58 -15.95 19.45
C GLU A 198 12.55 -16.74 20.34
N GLY A 199 13.73 -17.03 19.80
CA GLY A 199 14.72 -17.92 20.43
C GLY A 199 14.70 -19.36 19.92
N ASN A 200 13.67 -19.77 19.16
CA ASN A 200 13.63 -21.06 18.47
C ASN A 200 13.65 -20.89 16.94
N SER A 201 14.85 -20.70 16.40
CA SER A 201 15.07 -20.45 14.96
C SER A 201 14.51 -21.55 14.05
N SER A 202 14.52 -22.81 14.51
CA SER A 202 13.98 -23.94 13.73
C SER A 202 12.46 -23.82 13.55
N MET A 203 11.72 -23.57 14.63
CA MET A 203 10.27 -23.40 14.58
C MET A 203 9.86 -22.14 13.82
N GLN A 204 10.61 -21.04 13.98
CA GLN A 204 10.38 -19.82 13.20
C GLN A 204 10.54 -20.05 11.70
N TYR A 205 11.57 -20.80 11.30
CA TYR A 205 11.81 -21.15 9.91
C TYR A 205 10.72 -22.07 9.34
N ASP A 206 10.28 -23.07 10.09
CA ASP A 206 9.18 -23.96 9.69
C ASP A 206 7.86 -23.18 9.52
N MET A 207 7.58 -22.24 10.42
CA MET A 207 6.41 -21.37 10.31
C MET A 207 6.51 -20.47 9.07
N GLN A 208 7.67 -19.89 8.81
CA GLN A 208 7.93 -19.08 7.61
C GLN A 208 7.69 -19.88 6.32
N LYS A 209 8.18 -21.13 6.25
CA LYS A 209 7.93 -22.06 5.14
C LYS A 209 6.44 -22.34 4.92
N LYS A 210 5.71 -22.65 5.99
CA LYS A 210 4.28 -22.93 5.91
C LYS A 210 3.49 -21.72 5.41
N ILE A 211 3.74 -20.54 5.97
CA ILE A 211 3.11 -19.29 5.52
C ILE A 211 3.46 -19.00 4.05
N HIS A 212 4.72 -19.10 3.66
CA HIS A 212 5.11 -18.91 2.27
C HIS A 212 4.35 -19.85 1.33
N SER A 213 4.24 -21.14 1.70
CA SER A 213 3.54 -22.10 0.88
C SER A 213 2.04 -21.85 0.75
N LEU A 214 1.39 -21.27 1.77
CA LEU A 214 -0.03 -20.89 1.71
C LEU A 214 -0.26 -19.76 0.70
N PHE A 215 0.63 -18.77 0.66
CA PHE A 215 0.53 -17.62 -0.25
C PHE A 215 1.22 -17.83 -1.60
N LYS A 216 1.68 -19.05 -1.89
CA LYS A 216 2.24 -19.38 -3.21
C LYS A 216 1.21 -19.09 -4.30
N ASP A 217 1.67 -18.42 -5.36
CA ASP A 217 0.87 -17.97 -6.52
C ASP A 217 -0.21 -16.91 -6.17
N PHE A 218 0.01 -16.12 -5.11
CA PHE A 218 -0.92 -15.03 -4.71
C PHE A 218 -1.21 -14.04 -5.84
N ASP A 219 -0.24 -13.79 -6.72
CA ASP A 219 -0.38 -12.97 -7.93
C ASP A 219 -1.47 -13.49 -8.89
N ARG A 220 -1.83 -14.78 -8.81
CA ARG A 220 -2.82 -15.43 -9.68
C ARG A 220 -4.20 -15.58 -9.06
N TRP A 221 -4.37 -15.22 -7.78
CA TRP A 221 -5.61 -15.46 -7.04
C TRP A 221 -6.81 -14.68 -7.58
N PHE A 222 -6.58 -13.49 -8.11
CA PHE A 222 -7.62 -12.58 -8.58
C PHE A 222 -7.47 -12.31 -10.08
N LEU A 223 -8.53 -12.54 -10.87
CA LEU A 223 -8.54 -12.20 -12.31
C LEU A 223 -8.79 -10.72 -12.55
N LYS A 224 -9.68 -10.12 -11.76
CA LYS A 224 -10.07 -8.71 -11.84
C LYS A 224 -10.29 -8.20 -10.43
N THR A 225 -9.74 -7.04 -10.12
CA THR A 225 -9.96 -6.33 -8.87
C THR A 225 -10.86 -5.14 -9.16
N ASN A 226 -12.02 -5.10 -8.51
CA ASN A 226 -12.79 -3.85 -8.42
C ASN A 226 -12.24 -3.00 -7.28
N ALA A 227 -12.63 -1.73 -7.21
CA ALA A 227 -12.18 -0.81 -6.16
C ALA A 227 -12.37 -1.34 -4.72
N SER A 228 -13.47 -2.04 -4.43
CA SER A 228 -13.73 -2.59 -3.09
C SER A 228 -12.74 -3.70 -2.73
N LEU A 229 -12.56 -4.66 -3.63
CA LEU A 229 -11.62 -5.77 -3.45
C LEU A 229 -10.18 -5.24 -3.39
N LEU A 230 -9.82 -4.25 -4.22
CA LEU A 230 -8.50 -3.62 -4.20
C LEU A 230 -8.20 -2.97 -2.86
N ASN A 231 -9.14 -2.18 -2.32
CA ASN A 231 -8.98 -1.57 -0.99
C ASN A 231 -8.85 -2.63 0.11
N LYS A 232 -9.63 -3.71 0.04
CA LYS A 232 -9.52 -4.83 0.98
C LYS A 232 -8.15 -5.50 0.88
N ILE A 233 -7.67 -5.81 -0.33
CA ILE A 233 -6.35 -6.39 -0.57
C ILE A 233 -5.25 -5.50 0.02
N LEU A 234 -5.23 -4.20 -0.33
CA LEU A 234 -4.23 -3.26 0.18
C LEU A 234 -4.26 -3.15 1.71
N SER A 235 -5.46 -3.13 2.31
CA SER A 235 -5.63 -3.07 3.76
C SER A 235 -5.08 -4.31 4.47
N ILE A 236 -5.40 -5.50 3.95
CA ILE A 236 -4.92 -6.75 4.50
C ILE A 236 -3.41 -6.92 4.29
N LEU A 237 -2.87 -6.54 3.14
CA LEU A 237 -1.43 -6.62 2.89
C LEU A 237 -0.64 -5.63 3.78
N ALA A 238 -1.16 -4.42 4.00
CA ALA A 238 -0.57 -3.47 4.94
C ALA A 238 -0.57 -4.02 6.38
N LEU A 239 -1.63 -4.71 6.78
CA LEU A 239 -1.69 -5.39 8.07
C LEU A 239 -0.72 -6.57 8.14
N ALA A 240 -0.63 -7.38 7.09
CA ALA A 240 0.31 -8.50 7.02
C ALA A 240 1.76 -8.02 7.14
N LEU A 241 2.11 -6.89 6.51
CA LEU A 241 3.41 -6.24 6.72
C LEU A 241 3.60 -5.82 8.17
N LYS A 242 2.60 -5.15 8.76
CA LYS A 242 2.68 -4.65 10.14
C LYS A 242 2.86 -5.77 11.17
N GLU A 243 2.09 -6.85 11.05
CA GLU A 243 2.02 -7.90 12.07
C GLU A 243 3.00 -9.06 11.80
N CYS A 244 3.34 -9.31 10.53
CA CYS A 244 4.03 -10.52 10.08
C CYS A 244 5.24 -10.26 9.18
N ALA A 245 5.78 -9.03 9.10
CA ALA A 245 6.89 -8.69 8.21
C ALA A 245 8.02 -9.76 8.14
N PRO A 246 8.58 -10.25 9.27
CA PRO A 246 9.63 -11.28 9.23
C PRO A 246 9.18 -12.63 8.66
N LEU A 247 7.90 -12.98 8.72
CA LEU A 247 7.37 -14.22 8.15
C LEU A 247 7.13 -14.11 6.65
N ILE A 248 6.67 -12.96 6.18
CA ILE A 248 6.22 -12.80 4.80
C ILE A 248 7.31 -12.26 3.88
N TYR A 249 8.40 -11.75 4.47
CA TYR A 249 9.60 -11.29 3.77
C TYR A 249 10.71 -12.34 3.81
N ILE A 250 11.10 -12.81 2.63
CA ILE A 250 12.25 -13.70 2.44
C ILE A 250 13.11 -13.05 1.35
N ARG A 251 14.23 -12.44 1.76
CA ARG A 251 15.09 -11.61 0.88
C ARG A 251 15.47 -12.29 -0.43
N SER A 252 15.79 -13.58 -0.40
CA SER A 252 16.23 -14.35 -1.56
C SER A 252 15.10 -14.92 -2.43
N ASN A 253 13.83 -14.74 -2.05
CA ASN A 253 12.70 -15.38 -2.70
C ASN A 253 11.68 -14.35 -3.22
N GLY A 254 11.74 -14.06 -4.53
CA GLY A 254 10.82 -13.15 -5.22
C GLY A 254 9.35 -13.60 -5.25
N THR A 255 9.04 -14.84 -4.84
CA THR A 255 7.67 -15.37 -4.78
C THR A 255 7.08 -15.31 -3.37
N CYS A 256 7.82 -14.79 -2.38
CA CYS A 256 7.26 -14.58 -1.04
C CYS A 256 6.19 -13.47 -1.06
N LEU A 257 5.25 -13.51 -0.11
CA LEU A 257 4.10 -12.62 -0.11
C LEU A 257 4.50 -11.14 -0.09
N TYR A 258 5.58 -10.77 0.59
CA TYR A 258 6.14 -9.41 0.53
C TYR A 258 6.44 -8.96 -0.91
N HIS A 259 7.25 -9.73 -1.65
CA HIS A 259 7.64 -9.36 -3.01
C HIS A 259 6.44 -9.35 -3.96
N LEU A 260 5.50 -10.30 -3.81
CA LEU A 260 4.26 -10.30 -4.58
C LEU A 260 3.40 -9.08 -4.26
N ALA A 261 3.28 -8.68 -2.99
CA ALA A 261 2.54 -7.49 -2.59
C ALA A 261 3.13 -6.20 -3.20
N PHE A 262 4.46 -6.08 -3.18
CA PHE A 262 5.16 -4.95 -3.78
C PHE A 262 5.01 -4.89 -5.30
N THR A 263 5.31 -6.00 -5.98
CA THR A 263 5.33 -6.03 -7.45
C THR A 263 3.94 -5.96 -8.08
N GLN A 264 2.88 -6.35 -7.36
CA GLN A 264 1.51 -6.35 -7.89
C GLN A 264 0.67 -5.15 -7.42
N TYR A 265 0.89 -4.65 -6.19
CA TYR A 265 -0.02 -3.69 -5.57
C TYR A 265 0.65 -2.40 -5.11
N PHE A 266 1.77 -2.47 -4.38
CA PHE A 266 2.36 -1.26 -3.77
C PHE A 266 3.26 -0.47 -4.73
N LEU A 267 4.08 -1.18 -5.52
CA LEU A 267 4.98 -0.63 -6.54
C LEU A 267 4.91 -1.46 -7.82
N PRO A 268 3.73 -1.58 -8.47
CA PRO A 268 3.65 -2.28 -9.73
C PRO A 268 4.47 -1.57 -10.81
N MET A 269 4.85 -2.32 -11.86
CA MET A 269 5.71 -1.80 -12.92
C MET A 269 5.16 -0.53 -13.59
N SER A 270 3.83 -0.38 -13.65
CA SER A 270 3.17 0.83 -14.12
C SER A 270 3.52 2.08 -13.30
N VAL A 271 3.65 1.94 -11.98
CA VAL A 271 4.06 3.02 -11.07
C VAL A 271 5.57 3.28 -11.19
N LEU A 272 6.38 2.21 -11.22
CA LEU A 272 7.84 2.34 -11.35
C LEU A 272 8.26 3.07 -12.65
N THR A 273 7.53 2.82 -13.74
CA THR A 273 7.74 3.44 -15.06
C THR A 273 6.93 4.70 -15.30
N ASN A 274 6.03 5.08 -14.39
CA ASN A 274 5.06 6.17 -14.55
C ASN A 274 4.22 6.04 -15.84
N ARG A 275 3.84 4.80 -16.21
CA ARG A 275 3.06 4.49 -17.43
C ARG A 275 1.85 3.63 -17.11
N GLY A 276 0.67 4.08 -17.54
CA GLY A 276 -0.56 3.27 -17.48
C GLY A 276 -1.03 2.93 -16.06
N VAL A 277 -0.80 3.81 -15.08
CA VAL A 277 -1.23 3.58 -13.69
C VAL A 277 -2.76 3.69 -13.57
N PRO A 278 -3.46 2.64 -13.08
CA PRO A 278 -4.91 2.68 -12.93
C PRO A 278 -5.37 3.72 -11.91
N ASN A 279 -6.38 4.53 -12.25
CA ASN A 279 -6.92 5.56 -11.35
C ASN A 279 -7.43 4.96 -10.02
N GLU A 280 -8.09 3.80 -10.06
CA GLU A 280 -8.58 3.11 -8.86
C GLU A 280 -7.45 2.81 -7.87
N LEU A 281 -6.26 2.44 -8.38
CA LEU A 281 -5.08 2.20 -7.56
C LEU A 281 -4.56 3.49 -6.93
N VAL A 282 -4.50 4.59 -7.68
CA VAL A 282 -4.09 5.90 -7.14
C VAL A 282 -5.04 6.35 -6.02
N LEU A 283 -6.35 6.18 -6.20
CA LEU A 283 -7.36 6.52 -5.20
C LEU A 283 -7.20 5.69 -3.92
N ALA A 284 -6.98 4.38 -4.06
CA ALA A 284 -6.76 3.49 -2.93
C ALA A 284 -5.45 3.81 -2.20
N MET A 285 -4.36 4.02 -2.96
CA MET A 285 -3.04 4.33 -2.41
C MET A 285 -2.99 5.67 -1.69
N ARG A 286 -3.75 6.70 -2.11
CA ARG A 286 -3.88 7.95 -1.34
C ARG A 286 -4.23 7.71 0.13
N ASN A 287 -5.07 6.71 0.42
CA ASN A 287 -5.52 6.40 1.77
C ASN A 287 -4.70 5.31 2.47
N MET A 288 -3.95 4.50 1.73
CA MET A 288 -3.23 3.34 2.27
C MET A 288 -1.72 3.51 2.33
N TRP A 289 -1.15 4.39 1.50
CA TRP A 289 0.29 4.54 1.31
C TRP A 289 1.03 4.79 2.62
N TYR A 290 0.54 5.70 3.48
CA TYR A 290 1.20 6.00 4.76
C TYR A 290 1.18 4.81 5.73
N ARG A 291 0.15 3.95 5.68
CA ARG A 291 0.06 2.74 6.51
C ARG A 291 1.07 1.69 6.07
N ILE A 292 1.25 1.56 4.75
CA ILE A 292 2.25 0.68 4.16
C ILE A 292 3.66 1.17 4.54
N MET A 293 3.90 2.49 4.44
CA MET A 293 5.16 3.10 4.85
C MET A 293 5.44 2.93 6.34
N ASP A 294 4.46 3.13 7.22
CA ASP A 294 4.62 2.89 8.67
C ASP A 294 5.00 1.43 8.97
N ALA A 295 4.40 0.47 8.25
CA ALA A 295 4.75 -0.94 8.40
C ALA A 295 6.18 -1.25 7.91
N ILE A 296 6.60 -0.69 6.77
CA ILE A 296 7.97 -0.84 6.26
C ILE A 296 8.99 -0.21 7.21
N GLY A 297 8.63 0.91 7.87
CA GLY A 297 9.50 1.57 8.84
C GLY A 297 9.84 0.74 10.08
N ARG A 298 9.12 -0.36 10.33
CA ARG A 298 9.44 -1.32 11.41
C ARG A 298 10.38 -2.45 10.95
N MET A 299 10.69 -2.49 9.66
CA MET A 299 11.63 -3.45 9.08
C MET A 299 13.05 -2.87 9.04
N ARG A 300 14.05 -3.69 8.72
CA ARG A 300 15.47 -3.29 8.64
C ARG A 300 15.80 -2.55 7.33
N TYR A 301 15.15 -1.41 7.07
CA TYR A 301 15.28 -0.63 5.84
C TYR A 301 16.65 0.03 5.65
N ASP A 302 17.38 0.23 6.74
CA ASP A 302 18.71 0.84 6.81
C ASP A 302 19.83 -0.14 6.46
N TYR A 303 19.63 -1.43 6.76
CA TYR A 303 20.58 -2.50 6.50
C TYR A 303 20.23 -3.35 5.27
N ASP A 304 18.94 -3.56 5.00
CA ASP A 304 18.48 -4.35 3.87
C ASP A 304 18.18 -3.45 2.66
N ASN A 305 19.10 -3.46 1.69
CA ASN A 305 19.00 -2.65 0.47
C ASN A 305 17.69 -2.87 -0.29
N VAL A 306 17.11 -4.07 -0.30
CA VAL A 306 15.83 -4.31 -1.01
C VAL A 306 14.71 -3.50 -0.36
N ILE A 307 14.66 -3.50 0.97
CA ILE A 307 13.68 -2.72 1.72
C ILE A 307 13.98 -1.23 1.58
N GLY A 308 15.24 -0.81 1.67
CA GLY A 308 15.66 0.58 1.45
C GLY A 308 15.29 1.12 0.07
N ASP A 309 15.42 0.31 -0.98
CA ASP A 309 15.01 0.63 -2.34
C ASP A 309 13.49 0.72 -2.48
N HIS A 310 12.75 -0.18 -1.82
CA HIS A 310 11.30 -0.09 -1.74
C HIS A 310 10.83 1.19 -1.04
N VAL A 311 11.46 1.59 0.07
CA VAL A 311 11.18 2.87 0.74
C VAL A 311 11.43 4.05 -0.20
N THR A 312 12.58 4.04 -0.88
CA THR A 312 12.95 5.09 -1.84
C THR A 312 11.93 5.19 -2.98
N ASN A 313 11.59 4.06 -3.60
CA ASN A 313 10.63 4.02 -4.70
C ASN A 313 9.21 4.37 -4.22
N MET A 314 8.80 3.96 -3.03
CA MET A 314 7.51 4.36 -2.44
C MET A 314 7.43 5.87 -2.23
N MET A 315 8.50 6.50 -1.73
CA MET A 315 8.60 7.94 -1.53
C MET A 315 8.54 8.73 -2.84
N VAL A 316 9.21 8.23 -3.88
CA VAL A 316 9.45 9.00 -5.11
C VAL A 316 8.40 8.68 -6.16
N LYS A 317 8.17 7.40 -6.48
CA LYS A 317 7.35 7.02 -7.64
C LYS A 317 5.86 7.31 -7.47
N TRP A 318 5.37 7.43 -6.23
CA TRP A 318 3.98 7.81 -5.98
C TRP A 318 3.72 9.32 -6.03
N ALA A 319 4.74 10.16 -5.86
CA ALA A 319 4.58 11.62 -5.78
C ALA A 319 3.88 12.22 -7.03
N PRO A 320 4.31 11.88 -8.28
CA PRO A 320 3.66 12.39 -9.49
C PRO A 320 2.22 11.91 -9.68
N HIS A 321 1.83 10.81 -9.02
CA HIS A 321 0.46 10.30 -9.07
C HIS A 321 -0.45 11.03 -8.08
N PHE A 322 0.09 11.43 -6.92
CA PHE A 322 -0.66 12.21 -5.95
C PHE A 322 -0.83 13.68 -6.38
N ASP A 323 0.13 14.27 -7.10
CA ASP A 323 -0.01 15.64 -7.66
C ASP A 323 -1.20 15.79 -8.65
N LYS A 324 -1.75 14.67 -9.15
CA LYS A 324 -2.92 14.67 -10.04
C LYS A 324 -4.26 14.90 -9.30
N PHE A 325 -4.27 14.89 -7.97
CA PHE A 325 -5.46 15.24 -7.20
C PHE A 325 -5.77 16.74 -7.33
N LYS A 326 -7.06 17.10 -7.19
CA LYS A 326 -7.50 18.50 -7.31
C LYS A 326 -7.34 19.30 -6.02
N ASP A 327 -7.56 18.67 -4.87
CA ASP A 327 -7.47 19.31 -3.56
C ASP A 327 -6.03 19.18 -3.02
N LYS A 328 -5.42 20.32 -2.67
CA LYS A 328 -4.10 20.38 -2.03
C LYS A 328 -3.99 19.50 -0.80
N LYS A 329 -5.05 19.41 0.01
CA LYS A 329 -5.07 18.56 1.21
C LYS A 329 -4.96 17.08 0.84
N ASP A 330 -5.65 16.66 -0.21
CA ASP A 330 -5.58 15.28 -0.72
C ASP A 330 -4.22 14.95 -1.34
N ILE A 331 -3.59 15.91 -2.02
CA ILE A 331 -2.22 15.78 -2.57
C ILE A 331 -1.21 15.56 -1.43
N ALA A 332 -1.27 16.40 -0.38
CA ALA A 332 -0.32 16.41 0.73
C ALA A 332 -0.51 15.27 1.75
N LYS A 333 -1.76 14.81 1.92
CA LYS A 333 -2.17 13.87 2.98
C LYS A 333 -1.23 12.68 3.18
N PRO A 334 -0.77 11.93 2.14
CA PRO A 334 0.13 10.79 2.35
C PRO A 334 1.43 11.17 3.06
N TYR A 335 2.05 12.29 2.68
CA TYR A 335 3.32 12.75 3.24
C TYR A 335 3.12 13.46 4.58
N THR A 336 2.03 14.22 4.76
CA THR A 336 1.68 14.81 6.06
C THR A 336 1.47 13.73 7.13
N LEU A 337 0.81 12.62 6.78
CA LEU A 337 0.62 11.48 7.68
C LEU A 337 1.93 10.72 7.95
N LEU A 338 2.82 10.61 6.96
CA LEU A 338 4.15 10.02 7.17
C LEU A 338 5.00 10.86 8.14
N ILE A 339 5.09 12.18 7.95
CA ILE A 339 5.80 13.07 8.89
C ILE A 339 5.20 12.96 10.29
N SER A 340 3.89 12.71 10.37
CA SER A 340 3.19 12.51 11.64
C SER A 340 3.42 11.13 12.28
N SER A 341 4.19 10.23 11.66
CA SER A 341 4.52 8.92 12.25
C SER A 341 5.41 9.08 13.49
N LEU A 342 5.26 8.16 14.44
CA LEU A 342 6.08 8.10 15.65
C LEU A 342 7.51 7.60 15.39
N ASN A 343 7.78 7.08 14.19
CA ASN A 343 9.10 6.54 13.83
C ASN A 343 9.99 7.61 13.19
N GLY A 344 10.55 8.50 14.02
CA GLY A 344 11.44 9.59 13.60
C GLY A 344 12.62 9.15 12.71
N PRO A 345 13.41 8.11 13.08
CA PRO A 345 14.52 7.62 12.27
C PRO A 345 14.09 7.17 10.86
N PHE A 346 12.93 6.52 10.75
CA PHE A 346 12.41 6.11 9.45
C PHE A 346 11.97 7.30 8.60
N VAL A 347 11.27 8.27 9.21
CA VAL A 347 10.87 9.50 8.53
C VAL A 347 12.10 10.23 8.00
N GLU A 348 13.16 10.35 8.80
CA GLU A 348 14.41 10.99 8.39
C GLU A 348 15.07 10.25 7.21
N PHE A 349 15.16 8.92 7.27
CA PHE A 349 15.70 8.11 6.18
C PHE A 349 14.88 8.31 4.88
N ALA A 350 13.56 8.20 4.96
CA ALA A 350 12.67 8.32 3.81
C ALA A 350 12.70 9.73 3.21
N PHE A 351 12.69 10.78 4.04
CA PHE A 351 12.76 12.17 3.59
C PHE A 351 14.10 12.51 2.94
N LYS A 352 15.23 12.02 3.47
CA LYS A 352 16.54 12.20 2.82
C LYS A 352 16.52 11.68 1.37
N ARG A 353 15.90 10.52 1.13
CA ARG A 353 15.75 9.94 -0.22
C ARG A 353 14.84 10.78 -1.13
N TYR A 354 13.77 11.34 -0.57
CA TYR A 354 12.89 12.25 -1.29
C TYR A 354 13.60 13.54 -1.70
N LEU A 355 14.31 14.17 -0.76
CA LEU A 355 15.07 15.40 -1.01
C LEU A 355 16.18 15.17 -2.01
N PHE A 356 16.90 14.05 -1.88
CA PHE A 356 17.86 13.63 -2.89
C PHE A 356 17.19 13.52 -4.26
N SER A 357 16.00 12.93 -4.38
CA SER A 357 15.39 12.68 -5.70
C SER A 357 14.79 13.93 -6.36
N TYR A 358 14.25 14.87 -5.59
CA TYR A 358 13.50 16.00 -6.13
C TYR A 358 14.09 17.38 -5.84
N VAL A 359 14.78 17.56 -4.72
CA VAL A 359 15.13 18.91 -4.21
C VAL A 359 16.60 19.21 -4.40
N GLU A 360 17.50 18.24 -4.22
CA GLU A 360 18.92 18.46 -4.45
C GLU A 360 19.22 18.79 -5.91
N LEU A 361 20.06 19.81 -6.11
CA LEU A 361 20.50 20.25 -7.43
C LEU A 361 21.62 19.35 -7.97
N GLN A 362 21.69 19.25 -9.29
CA GLN A 362 22.86 18.76 -10.02
C GLN A 362 23.61 19.98 -10.56
N LYS A 363 24.56 20.48 -9.76
CA LYS A 363 25.17 21.82 -9.92
C LYS A 363 24.11 22.90 -9.70
N ASP A 364 23.70 23.60 -10.76
CA ASP A 364 22.69 24.66 -10.79
C ASP A 364 21.36 24.20 -11.44
N ALA A 365 21.35 23.00 -12.04
CA ALA A 365 20.17 22.41 -12.66
C ALA A 365 19.36 21.58 -11.65
N PRO A 366 18.03 21.68 -11.66
CA PRO A 366 17.18 20.81 -10.86
C PRO A 366 17.12 19.39 -11.45
N LYS A 367 16.74 18.42 -10.63
CA LYS A 367 16.41 17.06 -11.09
C LYS A 367 15.08 17.05 -11.85
N THR A 368 14.86 15.99 -12.63
CA THR A 368 13.56 15.75 -13.29
C THR A 368 12.44 15.78 -12.25
N ASP A 369 11.32 16.43 -12.59
CA ASP A 369 10.14 16.57 -11.72
C ASP A 369 10.40 17.32 -10.38
N ALA A 370 11.50 18.07 -10.25
CA ALA A 370 11.80 18.85 -9.04
C ALA A 370 10.66 19.81 -8.64
N GLU A 371 10.00 20.42 -9.62
CA GLU A 371 8.86 21.29 -9.38
C GLU A 371 7.70 20.54 -8.69
N ILE A 372 7.38 19.32 -9.16
CA ILE A 372 6.34 18.47 -8.56
C ILE A 372 6.72 18.15 -7.12
N GLY A 373 7.97 17.74 -6.89
CA GLY A 373 8.42 17.39 -5.55
C GLY A 373 8.39 18.58 -4.57
N LEU A 374 8.87 19.74 -5.00
CA LEU A 374 8.81 20.96 -4.18
C LEU A 374 7.37 21.41 -3.93
N ARG A 375 6.49 21.34 -4.93
CA ARG A 375 5.09 21.74 -4.79
C ARG A 375 4.36 20.85 -3.77
N LEU A 376 4.66 19.57 -3.77
CA LEU A 376 4.14 18.64 -2.77
C LEU A 376 4.64 18.99 -1.37
N LEU A 377 5.92 19.33 -1.19
CA LEU A 377 6.44 19.82 0.10
C LEU A 377 5.79 21.13 0.55
N LEU A 378 5.50 22.04 -0.39
CA LEU A 378 4.73 23.26 -0.11
C LEU A 378 3.34 22.92 0.42
N TYR A 379 2.61 22.00 -0.21
CA TYR A 379 1.28 21.61 0.26
C TYR A 379 1.32 20.87 1.59
N VAL A 380 2.37 20.10 1.86
CA VAL A 380 2.62 19.50 3.18
C VAL A 380 2.80 20.59 4.23
N LEU A 381 3.63 21.60 3.96
CA LEU A 381 3.83 22.73 4.87
C LEU A 381 2.52 23.49 5.11
N GLU A 382 1.79 23.85 4.05
CA GLU A 382 0.48 24.53 4.16
C GLU A 382 -0.50 23.70 5.00
N SER A 383 -0.51 22.38 4.83
CA SER A 383 -1.37 21.48 5.62
C SER A 383 -0.97 21.43 7.10
N LEU A 384 0.32 21.42 7.41
CA LEU A 384 0.83 21.45 8.78
C LEU A 384 0.57 22.79 9.47
N GLN A 385 0.69 23.89 8.74
CA GLN A 385 0.36 25.25 9.23
C GLN A 385 -1.13 25.37 9.53
N ALA A 386 -2.00 24.82 8.67
CA ALA A 386 -3.44 24.85 8.87
C ALA A 386 -3.92 24.09 10.11
N ILE A 387 -3.16 23.11 10.59
CA ILE A 387 -3.44 22.38 11.85
C ILE A 387 -2.62 22.89 13.03
N GLU A 388 -1.82 23.95 12.84
CA GLU A 388 -0.96 24.59 13.85
C GLU A 388 -0.01 23.63 14.59
N ASP A 389 0.44 22.56 13.94
CA ASP A 389 1.32 21.55 14.53
C ASP A 389 2.79 21.99 14.50
N ASN A 390 3.16 22.86 15.44
CA ASN A 390 4.50 23.43 15.56
C ASN A 390 5.61 22.38 15.66
N GLY A 391 5.34 21.23 16.28
CA GLY A 391 6.32 20.15 16.41
C GLY A 391 6.66 19.52 15.06
N LYS A 392 5.64 19.25 14.23
CA LYS A 392 5.84 18.69 12.90
C LYS A 392 6.36 19.70 11.90
N ILE A 393 6.02 20.99 12.04
CA ILE A 393 6.62 22.06 11.24
C ILE A 393 8.11 22.17 11.56
N ALA A 394 8.51 22.12 12.83
CA ALA A 394 9.92 22.07 13.20
C ALA A 394 10.60 20.84 12.60
N LEU A 395 10.00 19.64 12.71
CA LEU A 395 10.55 18.45 12.06
C LEU A 395 10.71 18.61 10.53
N PHE A 396 9.73 19.18 9.84
CA PHE A 396 9.82 19.50 8.41
C PHE A 396 11.02 20.40 8.10
N ILE A 397 11.20 21.47 8.88
CA ILE A 397 12.31 22.42 8.73
C ILE A 397 13.65 21.71 8.93
N ARG A 398 13.77 20.89 9.99
CA ARG A 398 14.97 20.11 10.28
C ARG A 398 15.37 19.20 9.12
N LEU A 399 14.38 18.53 8.53
CA LEU A 399 14.59 17.57 7.46
C LEU A 399 14.95 18.25 6.15
N ALA A 400 14.27 19.33 5.78
CA ALA A 400 14.28 19.86 4.42
C ALA A 400 14.75 21.31 4.27
N GLY A 401 14.75 22.11 5.34
CA GLY A 401 14.91 23.57 5.27
C GLY A 401 16.19 24.01 4.56
N SER A 402 17.34 23.46 4.95
CA SER A 402 18.64 23.82 4.35
C SER A 402 18.75 23.41 2.88
N THR A 403 18.22 22.24 2.52
CA THR A 403 18.19 21.75 1.14
C THR A 403 17.27 22.61 0.26
N ILE A 404 16.10 23.00 0.76
CA ILE A 404 15.16 23.89 0.06
C ILE A 404 15.78 25.27 -0.13
N MET A 405 16.43 25.83 0.89
CA MET A 405 17.15 27.11 0.78
C MET A 405 18.29 27.04 -0.24
N THR A 406 19.02 25.92 -0.28
CA THR A 406 20.04 25.66 -1.30
C THR A 406 19.43 25.67 -2.71
N HIS A 407 18.31 24.99 -2.90
CA HIS A 407 17.59 25.00 -4.17
C HIS A 407 17.11 26.42 -4.56
N ALA A 408 16.51 27.15 -3.63
CA ALA A 408 16.01 28.50 -3.84
C ALA A 408 17.13 29.50 -4.22
N SER A 409 18.32 29.31 -3.66
CA SER A 409 19.50 30.15 -3.89
C SER A 409 20.17 29.87 -5.24
N PHE A 410 20.49 28.59 -5.50
CA PHE A 410 21.44 28.19 -6.56
C PHE A 410 20.79 27.60 -7.81
N CYS A 411 19.49 27.27 -7.79
CA CYS A 411 18.81 26.83 -9.00
C CYS A 411 18.81 27.97 -10.04
N ALA A 412 19.08 27.67 -11.31
CA ALA A 412 19.04 28.69 -12.35
C ALA A 412 17.62 29.31 -12.50
N ASP A 413 17.55 30.61 -12.78
CA ASP A 413 16.28 31.37 -12.85
C ASP A 413 15.33 30.87 -13.96
N ALA A 414 15.83 30.09 -14.93
CA ALA A 414 15.06 29.48 -16.00
C ALA A 414 14.11 28.35 -15.54
N TYR A 415 14.33 27.78 -14.34
CA TYR A 415 13.56 26.63 -13.88
C TYR A 415 12.44 27.04 -12.91
N PRO A 416 11.19 26.56 -13.12
CA PRO A 416 10.04 26.93 -12.27
C PRO A 416 10.16 26.42 -10.83
N SER A 417 10.91 25.34 -10.60
CA SER A 417 11.16 24.77 -9.27
C SER A 417 11.78 25.79 -8.30
N LYS A 418 12.58 26.73 -8.79
CA LYS A 418 13.18 27.80 -7.98
C LYS A 418 12.13 28.65 -7.29
N LEU A 419 11.08 29.06 -8.00
CA LEU A 419 10.01 29.90 -7.46
C LEU A 419 9.23 29.16 -6.37
N VAL A 420 9.02 27.85 -6.54
CA VAL A 420 8.37 27.01 -5.52
C VAL A 420 9.24 26.92 -4.26
N ALA A 421 10.55 26.69 -4.41
CA ALA A 421 11.47 26.66 -3.27
C ALA A 421 11.51 27.99 -2.51
N ILE A 422 11.57 29.13 -3.22
CA ILE A 422 11.47 30.47 -2.62
C ILE A 422 10.15 30.63 -1.85
N SER A 423 9.03 30.17 -2.43
CA SER A 423 7.71 30.25 -1.79
C SER A 423 7.66 29.47 -0.48
N ILE A 424 8.27 28.28 -0.43
CA ILE A 424 8.39 27.51 0.81
C ILE A 424 9.23 28.26 1.84
N THR A 425 10.41 28.77 1.45
CA THR A 425 11.28 29.52 2.38
C THR A 425 10.58 30.76 2.94
N PHE A 426 9.86 31.51 2.10
CA PHE A 426 9.10 32.67 2.55
C PHE A 426 7.94 32.29 3.48
N SER A 427 7.21 31.22 3.18
CA SER A 427 6.17 30.70 4.06
C SER A 427 6.72 30.32 5.45
N LEU A 428 7.90 29.69 5.50
CA LEU A 428 8.58 29.39 6.77
C LEU A 428 8.98 30.66 7.53
N LEU A 429 9.52 31.67 6.85
CA LEU A 429 9.87 32.95 7.46
C LEU A 429 8.66 33.72 7.99
N ASP A 430 7.54 33.67 7.26
CA ASP A 430 6.29 34.30 7.69
C ASP A 430 5.70 33.57 8.90
N TYR A 431 5.74 32.23 8.90
CA TYR A 431 5.29 31.44 10.05
C TYR A 431 6.17 31.68 11.29
N ALA A 432 7.48 31.88 11.10
CA ALA A 432 8.40 32.25 12.16
C ALA A 432 8.13 33.65 12.76
N LYS A 433 7.25 34.48 12.18
CA LYS A 433 6.77 35.71 12.84
C LYS A 433 5.81 35.40 14.00
N GLY A 434 5.23 34.20 14.04
CA GLY A 434 4.31 33.73 15.08
C GLY A 434 4.96 33.51 16.45
N ARG A 435 4.18 32.95 17.39
CA ARG A 435 4.60 32.79 18.81
C ARG A 435 5.41 31.53 19.11
N SER A 436 5.56 30.60 18.17
CA SER A 436 6.29 29.36 18.43
C SER A 436 7.80 29.55 18.39
N ASN A 437 8.44 29.52 19.56
CA ASN A 437 9.91 29.55 19.66
C ASN A 437 10.53 28.30 19.03
N GLN A 438 9.89 27.13 19.16
CA GLN A 438 10.40 25.88 18.58
C GLN A 438 10.61 25.98 17.06
N VAL A 439 9.65 26.57 16.34
CA VAL A 439 9.75 26.73 14.88
C VAL A 439 10.80 27.78 14.52
N LYS A 440 10.89 28.87 15.29
CA LYS A 440 11.93 29.89 15.12
C LYS A 440 13.33 29.31 15.30
N ASP A 441 13.54 28.55 16.37
CA ASP A 441 14.84 27.96 16.71
C ASP A 441 15.29 26.96 15.65
N GLU A 442 14.37 26.09 15.20
CA GLU A 442 14.68 25.12 14.16
C GLU A 442 14.95 25.79 12.80
N LEU A 443 14.23 26.88 12.47
CA LEU A 443 14.51 27.65 11.26
C LEU A 443 15.86 28.38 11.35
N GLN A 444 16.23 28.91 12.53
CA GLN A 444 17.56 29.49 12.78
C GLN A 444 18.66 28.44 12.63
N ASN A 445 18.46 27.24 13.16
CA ASN A 445 19.40 26.13 13.02
C ASN A 445 19.57 25.74 11.55
N SER A 446 18.46 25.56 10.83
CA SER A 446 18.49 25.23 9.40
C SER A 446 19.15 26.32 8.56
N LEU A 447 18.93 27.60 8.90
CA LEU A 447 19.57 28.74 8.24
C LEU A 447 21.07 28.77 8.55
N GLY A 448 21.46 28.54 9.80
CA GLY A 448 22.87 28.43 10.20
C GLY A 448 23.60 27.31 9.46
N LEU A 449 22.96 26.15 9.27
CA LEU A 449 23.50 25.05 8.46
C LEU A 449 23.68 25.44 6.99
N TYR A 450 22.70 26.14 6.41
CA TYR A 450 22.80 26.67 5.04
C TYR A 450 23.97 27.66 4.90
N ILE A 451 24.09 28.62 5.83
CA ILE A 451 25.17 29.63 5.83
C ILE A 451 26.54 28.96 5.89
N ARG A 452 26.79 28.10 6.88
CA ARG A 452 28.08 27.42 7.06
C ARG A 452 28.51 26.63 5.83
N ARG A 453 27.54 26.03 5.11
CA ARG A 453 27.81 25.21 3.94
C ARG A 453 28.22 26.02 2.70
N HIS A 454 27.67 27.22 2.52
CA HIS A 454 27.74 27.96 1.26
C HIS A 454 28.47 29.29 1.33
N LEU A 455 28.64 29.86 2.53
CA LEU A 455 29.46 31.04 2.75
C LEU A 455 30.88 30.91 2.15
N PRO A 456 31.58 29.76 2.22
CA PRO A 456 32.96 29.65 1.74
C PRO A 456 33.15 29.55 0.22
N SER A 457 32.11 29.29 -0.57
CA SER A 457 32.27 28.66 -1.90
C SER A 457 31.55 29.33 -3.08
N ASP A 458 30.42 30.01 -2.91
CA ASP A 458 29.73 30.71 -4.03
C ASP A 458 28.99 31.95 -3.54
N THR A 459 29.62 33.10 -3.77
CA THR A 459 29.37 34.32 -3.01
C THR A 459 28.17 35.13 -3.54
N SER A 460 28.00 35.28 -4.86
CA SER A 460 26.96 36.17 -5.41
C SER A 460 25.52 35.66 -5.23
N HIS A 461 25.25 34.38 -5.54
CA HIS A 461 23.91 33.80 -5.39
C HIS A 461 23.48 33.73 -3.92
N PHE A 462 24.42 33.32 -3.06
CA PHE A 462 24.25 33.28 -1.62
C PHE A 462 23.86 34.66 -1.06
N TYR A 463 24.66 35.71 -1.30
CA TYR A 463 24.37 37.04 -0.75
C TYR A 463 23.07 37.64 -1.31
N ARG A 464 22.79 37.45 -2.60
CA ARG A 464 21.51 37.87 -3.20
C ARG A 464 20.33 37.18 -2.52
N PHE A 465 20.47 35.90 -2.17
CA PHE A 465 19.43 35.16 -1.47
C PHE A 465 19.27 35.62 -0.02
N ILE A 466 20.37 35.77 0.74
CA ILE A 466 20.32 36.30 2.12
C ILE A 466 19.67 37.70 2.15
N ALA A 467 20.01 38.58 1.21
CA ALA A 467 19.38 39.90 1.09
C ALA A 467 17.86 39.80 0.87
N LYS A 468 17.39 38.88 0.02
CA LYS A 468 15.95 38.61 -0.17
C LYS A 468 15.27 38.10 1.10
N LEU A 469 15.93 37.23 1.87
CA LEU A 469 15.38 36.76 3.15
C LEU A 469 15.30 37.90 4.18
N ALA A 470 16.33 38.74 4.25
CA ALA A 470 16.37 39.89 5.14
C ALA A 470 15.29 40.93 4.79
N ASP A 471 15.02 41.16 3.51
CA ASP A 471 13.92 42.01 3.05
C ASP A 471 12.55 41.46 3.50
N ARG A 472 12.36 40.13 3.48
CA ARG A 472 11.09 39.50 3.85
C ARG A 472 10.82 39.48 5.36
N ASN A 473 11.85 39.24 6.17
CA ASN A 473 11.74 39.19 7.64
C ASN A 473 13.04 39.71 8.31
N PRO A 474 13.23 41.03 8.40
CA PRO A 474 14.48 41.62 8.87
C PRO A 474 14.79 41.27 10.32
N VAL A 475 13.77 41.28 11.19
CA VAL A 475 13.92 40.97 12.62
C VAL A 475 14.44 39.55 12.83
N PHE A 476 13.88 38.57 12.13
CA PHE A 476 14.34 37.17 12.21
C PHE A 476 15.74 37.00 11.63
N MET A 477 16.10 37.74 10.58
CA MET A 477 17.38 37.59 9.89
C MET A 477 18.55 38.31 10.57
N LYS A 478 18.29 39.26 11.49
CA LYS A 478 19.32 40.04 12.20
C LYS A 478 20.43 39.18 12.85
N PRO A 479 20.12 38.09 13.59
CA PRO A 479 21.17 37.25 14.19
C PRO A 479 22.01 36.53 13.14
N ALA A 480 21.40 36.08 12.03
CA ALA A 480 22.09 35.38 10.95
C ALA A 480 23.03 36.32 10.18
N VAL A 481 22.58 37.53 9.85
CA VAL A 481 23.44 38.54 9.19
C VAL A 481 24.63 38.92 10.08
N THR A 482 24.39 39.09 11.38
CA THR A 482 25.47 39.39 12.34
C THR A 482 26.53 38.28 12.38
N LYS A 483 26.10 37.01 12.33
CA LYS A 483 27.01 35.85 12.27
C LYS A 483 27.79 35.79 10.96
N ILE A 484 27.13 36.00 9.83
CA ILE A 484 27.79 36.06 8.51
C ILE A 484 28.89 37.13 8.53
N ARG A 485 28.59 38.32 9.09
CA ARG A 485 29.57 39.41 9.22
C ARG A 485 30.79 38.99 10.05
N ALA A 486 30.55 38.38 11.22
CA ALA A 486 31.63 37.91 12.09
C ALA A 486 32.49 36.83 11.44
N GLU A 487 31.87 35.80 10.83
CA GLU A 487 32.59 34.69 10.18
C GLU A 487 33.44 35.17 8.99
N ILE A 488 33.00 36.20 8.26
CA ILE A 488 33.78 36.79 7.17
C ILE A 488 34.96 37.60 7.72
N TRP A 489 34.75 38.40 8.77
CA TRP A 489 35.82 39.15 9.40
C TRP A 489 36.94 38.24 9.90
N ASP A 490 36.57 37.09 10.49
CA ASP A 490 37.51 36.09 10.99
C ASP A 490 38.25 35.34 9.85
N THR A 491 37.60 35.12 8.70
CA THR A 491 38.24 34.48 7.53
C THR A 491 39.08 35.43 6.68
N GLU A 492 38.78 36.74 6.68
CA GLU A 492 39.60 37.79 6.05
C GLU A 492 40.96 37.95 6.74
N CYS A 493 41.08 37.64 8.04
CA CYS A 493 42.36 37.66 8.76
C CYS A 493 43.35 36.57 8.34
N LEU A 494 42.98 35.66 7.42
CA LEU A 494 43.74 34.45 7.09
C LEU A 494 44.08 34.27 5.59
N LYS A 495 43.73 35.19 4.67
CA LYS A 495 43.92 35.03 3.21
C LYS A 495 44.50 36.27 2.50
N ASP A 496 45.22 36.05 1.40
CA ASP A 496 45.86 37.07 0.54
C ASP A 496 44.87 38.08 -0.11
N ASP A 497 45.40 39.26 -0.46
CA ASP A 497 44.68 40.55 -0.57
C ASP A 497 43.65 40.71 -1.73
N ASP A 498 43.72 39.92 -2.80
CA ASP A 498 42.87 40.12 -3.99
C ASP A 498 41.52 39.36 -3.97
N ASP A 499 41.47 38.14 -3.43
CA ASP A 499 40.20 37.40 -3.22
C ASP A 499 39.33 38.08 -2.14
N CYS A 500 39.99 38.71 -1.16
CA CYS A 500 39.37 39.49 -0.11
C CYS A 500 38.61 40.73 -0.64
N LYS A 501 39.05 41.38 -1.74
CA LYS A 501 38.37 42.58 -2.28
C LYS A 501 36.97 42.30 -2.83
N ASN A 502 36.78 41.16 -3.50
CA ASN A 502 35.46 40.78 -4.04
C ASN A 502 34.49 40.36 -2.93
N ILE A 503 34.99 39.65 -1.92
CA ILE A 503 34.21 39.30 -0.72
C ILE A 503 33.81 40.57 0.03
N ARG A 504 34.76 41.47 0.32
CA ARG A 504 34.49 42.79 0.92
C ARG A 504 33.42 43.56 0.18
N ARG A 505 33.51 43.68 -1.15
CA ARG A 505 32.51 44.40 -1.95
C ARG A 505 31.11 43.81 -1.80
N GLN A 506 30.97 42.49 -1.81
CA GLN A 506 29.68 41.84 -1.67
C GLN A 506 29.13 41.90 -0.24
N VAL A 507 30.01 41.92 0.76
CA VAL A 507 29.65 42.17 2.16
C VAL A 507 29.22 43.60 2.37
N TYR A 508 29.94 44.59 1.84
CA TYR A 508 29.51 46.00 1.90
C TYR A 508 28.19 46.23 1.16
N GLN A 509 27.93 45.49 0.07
CA GLN A 509 26.63 45.50 -0.61
C GLN A 509 25.55 44.83 0.23
N LEU A 510 25.84 43.72 0.90
CA LEU A 510 24.92 43.06 1.82
C LEU A 510 24.64 43.95 3.03
N ASP A 511 25.66 44.53 3.66
CA ASP A 511 25.55 45.44 4.80
C ASP A 511 24.80 46.72 4.40
N GLY A 512 25.12 47.32 3.26
CA GLY A 512 24.38 48.47 2.75
C GLY A 512 22.92 48.15 2.43
N ALA A 513 22.64 46.98 1.83
CA ALA A 513 21.28 46.54 1.54
C ALA A 513 20.51 46.21 2.83
N VAL A 514 21.15 45.50 3.77
CA VAL A 514 20.54 45.07 5.03
C VAL A 514 20.35 46.25 5.97
N GLU A 515 21.30 47.18 6.10
CA GLU A 515 21.12 48.43 6.86
C GLU A 515 20.06 49.34 6.23
N ALA A 516 19.98 49.43 4.90
CA ALA A 516 18.91 50.18 4.23
C ALA A 516 17.54 49.52 4.47
N ILE A 517 17.47 48.18 4.44
CA ILE A 517 16.25 47.41 4.75
C ILE A 517 15.85 47.60 6.23
N PHE A 518 16.80 47.57 7.16
CA PHE A 518 16.56 47.81 8.59
C PHE A 518 16.09 49.24 8.86
N LYS A 519 16.70 50.25 8.21
CA LYS A 519 16.27 51.65 8.30
C LYS A 519 14.86 51.87 7.73
N ARG A 520 14.47 51.13 6.69
CA ARG A 520 13.13 51.20 6.08
C ARG A 520 12.02 50.56 6.93
N HIS A 521 12.34 49.57 7.75
CA HIS A 521 11.35 48.79 8.52
C HIS A 521 11.18 49.25 9.97
N GLN A 522 11.85 50.34 10.41
CA GLN A 522 11.81 50.92 11.76
C GLN A 522 11.56 49.88 12.89
N VAL A 523 12.63 49.12 13.19
CA VAL A 523 12.85 48.50 14.50
C VAL A 523 14.15 49.06 15.06
#